data_AF-A0A925BW93-F1
#
_entry.id   AF-A0A925BW93-F1
#
_cell.length_a   1.000
_cell.length_b   1.000
_cell.length_c   1.000
_cell.angle_alpha   90.00
_cell.angle_beta   90.00
_cell.angle_gamma   90.00
#
_symmetry.space_group_name_H-M   'P 1'
#
loop_
_entity.id
_entity.type
_entity.pdbx_description
1 polymer ?
#
loop_
_entity_poly.entity_id
_entity_poly.type
_entity_poly.pdbx_seq_one_letter_code
_entity_poly.pdbx_strand_id
1 'polypeptide(L)'
;MNKKRVLVVANKLTGENPLGKWTSVLHPFDVNIVNSDETAIELCHQHHFDMVVVDGTDSNIDSRKLHAVLPILQADITLLRYDGETPNELEDNVNAVFDAKKYKRIQRMLMLEPSISAFSNLPSFSLN
;
A
#
# COMPACT_ATOMS: atom_id res chain seq x y z
N MET A 1 11.89 -8.28 -11.00
CA MET A 1 10.75 -7.70 -10.26
C MET A 1 11.31 -6.82 -9.17
N ASN A 2 10.87 -5.55 -9.06
CA ASN A 2 11.21 -4.74 -7.90
C ASN A 2 10.64 -5.42 -6.65
N LYS A 3 11.48 -5.57 -5.62
CA LYS A 3 11.04 -6.08 -4.32
C LYS A 3 10.10 -5.05 -3.71
N LYS A 4 8.94 -5.49 -3.20
CA LYS A 4 7.95 -4.61 -2.57
C LYS A 4 8.58 -3.98 -1.33
N ARG A 5 8.26 -2.73 -1.04
CA ARG A 5 8.79 -1.99 0.12
C ARG A 5 7.68 -1.55 1.05
N VAL A 6 7.79 -1.91 2.32
CA VAL A 6 6.84 -1.58 3.39
C VAL A 6 7.56 -0.71 4.42
N LEU A 7 6.97 0.43 4.75
CA LEU A 7 7.40 1.28 5.85
C LEU A 7 6.53 1.00 7.08
N VAL A 8 7.14 0.81 8.24
CA VAL A 8 6.45 0.64 9.52
C VAL A 8 6.75 1.86 10.38
N VAL A 9 5.70 2.55 10.82
CA VAL A 9 5.80 3.71 11.70
C VAL A 9 5.34 3.29 13.09
N ALA A 10 6.30 3.13 14.01
CA ALA A 10 6.06 2.67 15.38
C ALA A 10 7.18 3.16 16.32
N ASN A 11 6.85 3.80 17.44
CA ASN A 11 7.86 4.31 18.37
C ASN A 11 8.47 3.20 19.24
N LYS A 12 7.65 2.22 19.65
CA LYS A 12 8.06 1.16 20.58
C LYS A 12 7.81 -0.23 20.00
N LEU A 13 8.84 -0.81 19.39
CA LEU A 13 8.83 -2.19 18.90
C LEU A 13 9.50 -3.18 19.87
N THR A 14 9.75 -2.78 21.12
CA THR A 14 10.44 -3.61 22.11
C THR A 14 9.47 -4.50 22.90
N GLY A 15 9.97 -5.64 23.39
CA GLY A 15 9.24 -6.53 24.30
C GLY A 15 8.26 -7.48 23.61
N GLU A 16 7.06 -7.65 24.18
CA GLU A 16 6.03 -8.56 23.67
C GLU A 16 5.15 -7.97 22.55
N ASN A 17 5.46 -6.75 22.05
CA ASN A 17 4.68 -6.08 21.02
C ASN A 17 4.51 -6.97 19.76
N PRO A 18 3.27 -7.33 19.37
CA PRO A 18 3.03 -8.16 18.19
C PRO A 18 3.56 -7.54 16.89
N LEU A 19 3.49 -6.22 16.73
CA LEU A 19 4.06 -5.50 15.59
C LEU A 19 5.58 -5.66 15.55
N GLY A 20 6.25 -5.57 16.71
CA GLY A 20 7.69 -5.83 16.84
C GLY A 20 8.06 -7.25 16.43
N LYS A 21 7.29 -8.24 16.89
CA LYS A 21 7.48 -9.64 16.49
C LYS A 21 7.30 -9.82 14.99
N TRP A 22 6.25 -9.24 14.40
CA TRP A 22 5.97 -9.30 12.97
C TRP A 22 7.12 -8.70 12.14
N THR A 23 7.62 -7.50 12.49
CA THR A 23 8.74 -6.88 11.77
C THR A 23 10.06 -7.64 11.85
N SER A 24 10.21 -8.52 12.84
CA SER A 24 11.42 -9.32 13.07
C SER A 24 11.47 -10.61 12.24
N VAL A 25 10.35 -11.02 11.65
CA VAL A 25 10.27 -12.19 10.77
C VAL A 25 10.82 -11.86 9.39
N LEU A 26 11.39 -12.85 8.71
CA LEU A 26 11.85 -12.68 7.33
C LEU A 26 10.66 -12.60 6.39
N HIS A 27 10.51 -11.44 5.74
CA HIS A 27 9.44 -11.18 4.78
C HIS A 27 9.91 -11.29 3.32
N PRO A 28 9.02 -11.60 2.37
CA PRO A 28 9.32 -11.55 0.94
C PRO A 28 9.46 -10.11 0.39
N PHE A 29 9.18 -9.11 1.22
CA PHE A 29 9.28 -7.67 0.95
C PHE A 29 10.31 -7.02 1.89
N ASP A 30 10.79 -5.83 1.52
CA ASP A 30 11.70 -5.05 2.36
C ASP A 30 10.90 -4.25 3.38
N VAL A 31 11.27 -4.38 4.65
CA VAL A 31 10.65 -3.67 5.77
C VAL A 31 11.60 -2.60 6.28
N ASN A 32 11.17 -1.35 6.23
CA ASN A 32 11.84 -0.21 6.85
C ASN A 32 11.04 0.22 8.08
N ILE A 33 11.73 0.57 9.15
CA ILE A 33 11.10 0.95 10.42
C ILE A 33 11.51 2.38 10.77
N VAL A 34 10.55 3.19 11.18
CA VAL A 34 10.75 4.56 11.67
C VAL A 34 9.92 4.77 12.93
N ASN A 35 10.37 5.65 13.80
CA ASN A 35 9.79 5.86 15.13
C ASN A 35 8.93 7.13 15.26
N SER A 36 8.85 7.94 14.21
CA SER A 36 8.02 9.16 14.18
C SER A 36 7.37 9.35 12.82
N ASP A 37 6.30 10.12 12.82
CA ASP A 37 5.58 10.55 11.62
C ASP A 37 6.41 11.54 10.78
N GLU A 38 7.23 12.42 11.37
CA GLU A 38 8.16 13.27 10.61
C GLU A 38 9.17 12.45 9.80
N THR A 39 9.81 11.47 10.44
CA THR A 39 10.80 10.63 9.76
C THR A 39 10.14 9.76 8.70
N ALA A 40 8.90 9.31 8.92
CA ALA A 40 8.13 8.60 7.90
C ALA A 40 7.87 9.47 6.66
N ILE A 41 7.46 10.72 6.86
CA ILE A 41 7.21 11.70 5.80
C ILE A 41 8.50 11.99 5.02
N GLU A 42 9.61 12.24 5.71
CA GLU A 42 10.91 12.50 5.07
C GLU A 42 11.37 11.31 4.24
N LEU A 43 11.25 10.09 4.78
CA LEU A 43 11.66 8.89 4.07
C LEU A 43 10.79 8.62 2.84
N CYS A 44 9.48 8.86 2.93
CA CYS A 44 8.56 8.82 1.78
C CYS A 44 8.85 9.90 0.73
N HIS A 45 9.49 11.02 1.10
CA HIS A 45 9.93 11.99 0.11
C HIS A 45 11.18 11.51 -0.66
N GLN A 46 12.06 10.75 -0.02
CA GLN A 46 13.32 10.28 -0.58
C GLN A 46 13.22 8.93 -1.29
N HIS A 47 12.29 8.08 -0.86
CA HIS A 47 12.17 6.70 -1.30
C HIS A 47 10.71 6.33 -1.58
N HIS A 48 10.50 5.55 -2.64
CA HIS A 48 9.20 4.99 -2.95
C HIS A 48 8.87 3.80 -2.02
N PHE A 49 7.66 3.78 -1.49
CA PHE A 49 7.10 2.68 -0.68
C PHE A 49 5.77 2.23 -1.26
N ASP A 50 5.56 0.91 -1.31
CA ASP A 50 4.28 0.35 -1.75
C ASP A 50 3.22 0.46 -0.65
N MET A 51 3.63 0.37 0.62
CA MET A 51 2.73 0.37 1.76
C MET A 51 3.38 1.04 2.97
N VAL A 52 2.55 1.66 3.81
CA VAL A 52 2.92 2.14 5.13
C VAL A 52 2.00 1.51 6.17
N VAL A 53 2.57 0.79 7.12
CA VAL A 53 1.87 0.28 8.31
C VAL A 53 2.08 1.30 9.42
N VAL A 54 0.99 1.83 9.97
CA VAL A 54 1.02 2.86 11.02
C VAL A 54 0.51 2.24 12.31
N ASP A 55 1.32 2.31 13.37
CA ASP A 55 0.90 1.90 14.70
C ASP A 55 -0.18 2.83 15.25
N GLY A 56 -1.44 2.37 15.23
CA GLY A 56 -2.60 3.06 15.75
C GLY A 56 -2.79 2.89 17.26
N THR A 57 -1.96 2.06 17.91
CA THR A 57 -1.96 1.86 19.36
C THR A 57 -1.08 2.89 20.09
N ASP A 58 -0.17 3.54 19.36
CA ASP A 58 0.73 4.57 19.89
C ASP A 58 0.17 5.98 19.71
N SER A 59 -0.11 6.65 20.82
CA SER A 59 -0.60 8.04 20.83
C SER A 59 0.41 9.07 20.33
N ASN A 60 1.69 8.71 20.24
CA ASN A 60 2.74 9.60 19.74
C ASN A 60 2.79 9.65 18.21
N ILE A 61 2.08 8.74 17.52
CA ILE A 61 2.06 8.68 16.08
C ILE A 61 0.72 9.22 15.58
N ASP A 62 0.76 10.34 14.86
CA ASP A 62 -0.44 10.91 14.25
C ASP A 62 -0.75 10.20 12.92
N SER A 63 -1.53 9.12 13.04
CA SER A 63 -2.04 8.38 11.88
C SER A 63 -2.87 9.25 10.93
N ARG A 64 -3.57 10.28 11.43
CA ARG A 64 -4.39 11.17 10.58
C ARG A 64 -3.51 12.06 9.73
N LYS A 65 -2.43 12.60 10.31
CA LYS A 65 -1.42 13.36 9.57
C LYS A 65 -0.78 12.52 8.47
N LEU A 66 -0.39 11.28 8.77
CA LEU A 66 0.17 10.37 7.77
C LEU A 66 -0.82 10.06 6.65
N HIS A 67 -2.09 9.78 6.98
CA HIS A 67 -3.15 9.57 6.00
C HIS A 67 -3.41 10.78 5.09
N ALA A 68 -3.20 12.00 5.59
CA ALA A 68 -3.37 13.22 4.81
C ALA A 68 -2.16 13.51 3.91
N VAL A 69 -0.94 13.34 4.44
CA VAL A 69 0.30 13.79 3.76
C VAL A 69 0.81 12.75 2.78
N LEU A 70 0.85 11.47 3.15
CA LEU A 70 1.52 10.44 2.36
C LEU A 70 0.91 10.25 0.95
N PRO A 71 -0.43 10.28 0.77
CA PRO A 71 -1.02 10.18 -0.56
C PRO A 71 -0.69 11.37 -1.48
N ILE A 72 -0.37 12.54 -0.91
CA ILE A 72 0.06 13.72 -1.67
C ILE A 72 1.49 13.52 -2.20
N LEU A 73 2.36 12.92 -1.38
CA LEU A 73 3.74 12.62 -1.76
C LEU A 73 3.84 11.45 -2.74
N GLN A 74 3.00 10.43 -2.56
CA GLN A 74 3.00 9.20 -3.35
C GLN A 74 1.57 8.76 -3.63
N ALA A 75 1.06 9.04 -4.83
CA ALA A 75 -0.34 8.79 -5.20
C ALA A 75 -0.77 7.31 -5.08
N ASP A 76 0.16 6.37 -5.25
CA ASP A 76 -0.11 4.94 -5.21
C ASP A 76 0.21 4.29 -3.85
N ILE A 77 0.62 5.05 -2.83
CA ILE A 77 0.92 4.49 -1.51
C ILE A 77 -0.36 3.99 -0.84
N THR A 78 -0.26 2.89 -0.09
CA THR A 78 -1.39 2.42 0.73
C THR A 78 -1.02 2.46 2.19
N LEU A 79 -1.89 3.07 2.98
CA LEU A 79 -1.76 3.11 4.42
C LEU A 79 -2.62 2.01 5.02
N LEU A 80 -2.00 1.20 5.87
CA LEU A 80 -2.64 0.21 6.72
C LEU A 80 -2.46 0.66 8.16
N ARG A 81 -3.56 0.80 8.89
CA ARG A 81 -3.52 1.08 10.32
C ARG A 81 -3.42 -0.25 11.07
N TYR A 82 -2.49 -0.33 12.02
CA TYR A 82 -2.35 -1.43 12.97
C TYR A 82 -3.09 -1.05 14.26
N ASP A 83 -4.05 -1.87 14.70
CA ASP A 83 -4.91 -1.61 15.86
C ASP A 83 -4.75 -2.69 16.95
N GLY A 84 -3.63 -3.40 16.95
CA GLY A 84 -3.32 -4.42 17.97
C GLY A 84 -3.54 -5.86 17.51
N GLU A 85 -3.61 -6.09 16.20
CA GLU A 85 -3.76 -7.43 15.62
C GLU A 85 -2.60 -8.35 15.98
N THR A 86 -2.86 -9.65 15.89
CA THR A 86 -1.80 -10.66 15.98
C THR A 86 -0.87 -10.61 14.76
N PRO A 87 0.37 -11.14 14.84
CA PRO A 87 1.29 -11.12 13.71
C PRO A 87 0.74 -11.82 12.45
N ASN A 88 -0.05 -12.87 12.63
CA ASN A 88 -0.66 -13.60 11.52
C ASN A 88 -1.77 -12.79 10.86
N GLU A 89 -2.64 -12.15 11.64
CA GLU A 89 -3.70 -11.29 11.12
C GLU A 89 -3.11 -10.06 10.40
N LEU A 90 -2.04 -9.48 10.93
CA LEU A 90 -1.33 -8.38 10.28
C LEU A 90 -0.72 -8.83 8.94
N GLU A 91 -0.10 -10.01 8.89
CA GLU A 91 0.42 -10.59 7.66
C GLU A 91 -0.68 -10.82 6.61
N ASP A 92 -1.82 -11.37 7.03
CA ASP A 92 -2.97 -11.58 6.16
C ASP A 92 -3.52 -10.24 5.61
N ASN A 93 -3.59 -9.21 6.46
CA ASN A 93 -4.01 -7.86 6.05
C ASN A 93 -3.04 -7.24 5.04
N VAL A 94 -1.73 -7.35 5.28
CA VAL A 94 -0.69 -6.86 4.37
C VAL A 94 -0.78 -7.56 3.01
N ASN A 95 -0.93 -8.89 3.02
CA ASN A 95 -1.07 -9.67 1.79
C ASN A 95 -2.37 -9.34 1.04
N ALA A 96 -3.49 -9.18 1.75
CA ALA A 96 -4.77 -8.77 1.16
C ALA A 96 -4.67 -7.42 0.46
N VAL A 97 -3.96 -6.45 1.05
CA VAL A 97 -3.73 -5.14 0.41
C VAL A 97 -2.90 -5.27 -0.86
N PHE A 98 -1.84 -6.08 -0.84
CA PHE A 98 -1.03 -6.31 -2.03
C PHE A 98 -1.81 -7.00 -3.16
N ASP A 99 -2.64 -7.97 -2.82
CA ASP A 99 -3.49 -8.66 -3.79
C ASP A 99 -4.54 -7.71 -4.36
N ALA A 100 -5.19 -6.91 -3.52
CA ALA A 100 -6.13 -5.88 -3.97
C ALA A 100 -5.48 -4.89 -4.96
N LYS A 101 -4.24 -4.47 -4.71
CA LYS A 101 -3.46 -3.65 -5.66
C LYS A 101 -3.21 -4.37 -6.98
N LYS A 102 -2.82 -5.64 -6.93
CA LYS A 102 -2.60 -6.47 -8.13
C LYS A 102 -3.88 -6.58 -8.95
N TYR A 103 -5.01 -6.86 -8.32
CA TYR A 103 -6.32 -6.93 -8.99
C TYR A 103 -6.71 -5.60 -9.62
N LYS A 104 -6.59 -4.47 -8.90
CA LYS A 104 -6.87 -3.13 -9.45
C LYS A 104 -6.01 -2.81 -10.67
N ARG A 105 -4.73 -3.20 -10.64
CA ARG A 105 -3.81 -3.02 -11.77
C ARG A 105 -4.25 -3.84 -13.00
N ILE A 106 -4.61 -5.11 -12.79
CA ILE A 106 -5.11 -5.99 -13.86
C ILE A 106 -6.40 -5.42 -14.44
N GLN A 107 -7.34 -4.98 -13.59
CA GLN A 107 -8.60 -4.39 -14.04
C GLN A 107 -8.39 -3.12 -14.87
N ARG A 108 -7.48 -2.22 -14.46
CA ARG A 108 -7.12 -1.03 -15.26
C ARG A 108 -6.53 -1.42 -16.62
N MET A 109 -5.70 -2.46 -16.66
CA MET A 109 -5.13 -2.96 -17.92
C MET A 109 -6.20 -3.51 -18.86
N LEU A 110 -7.14 -4.32 -18.34
CA LEU A 110 -8.26 -4.85 -19.11
C LEU A 110 -9.20 -3.75 -19.64
N MET A 111 -9.40 -2.66 -18.89
CA MET A 111 -10.21 -1.52 -19.34
C MET A 111 -9.54 -0.68 -20.44
N LEU A 112 -8.22 -0.75 -20.56
CA LEU A 112 -7.43 -0.03 -21.56
C LEU A 112 -7.23 -0.84 -22.85
N GLU A 113 -7.60 -2.12 -22.87
CA GLU A 113 -7.69 -2.84 -24.13
C GLU A 113 -8.80 -2.18 -24.97
N PRO A 114 -8.46 -1.60 -26.14
CA PRO A 114 -9.49 -1.15 -27.03
C PRO A 114 -10.33 -2.37 -27.39
N SER A 115 -11.66 -2.22 -27.36
CA SER A 115 -12.58 -3.24 -27.87
C SER A 115 -12.27 -3.49 -29.35
N ILE A 116 -11.34 -4.39 -29.64
CA ILE A 116 -11.16 -4.92 -30.97
C ILE A 116 -12.41 -5.77 -31.21
N SER A 117 -13.20 -5.39 -32.21
CA SER A 117 -14.45 -6.01 -32.69
C SER A 117 -15.78 -5.53 -32.07
N ALA A 118 -16.32 -4.46 -32.63
CA ALA A 118 -17.79 -4.32 -32.80
C ALA A 118 -18.20 -3.32 -33.90
N PHE A 119 -17.27 -2.67 -34.61
CA PHE A 119 -17.59 -1.68 -35.65
C PHE A 119 -17.52 -2.22 -37.10
N SER A 120 -17.47 -3.54 -37.32
CA SER A 120 -17.42 -4.10 -38.68
C SER A 120 -18.77 -4.27 -39.38
N ASN A 121 -19.89 -3.79 -38.81
CA ASN A 121 -21.23 -3.91 -39.42
C ASN A 121 -22.05 -2.61 -39.36
N LEU A 122 -21.49 -1.49 -39.80
CA LEU A 122 -22.32 -0.34 -40.17
C LEU A 122 -22.77 -0.53 -41.64
N PRO A 123 -24.09 -0.56 -41.94
CA PRO A 123 -24.53 -0.62 -43.32
C PRO A 123 -24.16 0.68 -44.04
N SER A 124 -23.74 0.55 -45.30
CA SER A 124 -23.43 1.69 -46.17
C SER A 124 -24.68 2.56 -46.36
N PHE A 125 -24.59 3.83 -45.95
CA PHE A 125 -25.60 4.82 -46.31
C PHE A 125 -25.56 5.00 -47.82
N SER A 126 -26.67 4.63 -48.47
CA SER A 126 -26.88 4.82 -49.91
C SER A 126 -26.97 6.32 -50.19
N LEU A 127 -26.13 6.78 -51.11
CA LEU A 127 -26.23 8.09 -51.74
C LEU A 127 -27.61 8.23 -52.41
N ASN A 128 -28.38 9.23 -51.98
CA ASN A 128 -29.42 9.90 -52.77
C ASN A 128 -29.43 11.38 -52.40
#